data_AF-A0A382NGZ4-F1
#
_entry.id   AF-A0A382NGZ4-F1
#
_cell.length_a   1.000
_cell.length_b   1.000
_cell.length_c   1.000
_cell.angle_alpha   90.00
_cell.angle_beta   90.00
_cell.angle_gamma   90.00
#
_symmetry.space_group_name_H-M   'P 1'
#
loop_
_entity.id
_entity.type
_entity.pdbx_description
1 polymer ?
#
loop_
_entity_poly.entity_id
_entity_poly.type
_entity_poly.pdbx_seq_one_letter_code
_entity_poly.pdbx_strand_id
1 'polypeptide(L)'
;MEGVAIKGRLGRQVNMATAPIGGSRLPVPVPRDGVWAVLGTTANRLWERGCFGRPIRDGIRLTTAEVLNAHRLRGLPLPHDGWLAEVLPDHPDLLFECEVLDSLRFPGEKVVLAENLNAANAVLLDSRSWALRWSRNVKPRDAEPLAEIRWMRGSDQIDWGGLSEWTSNVQAGGRIPELLIVDDEHGVVTYRCALHDPVGPLTDPFRGLNNDERRVISHAWGQSKETDGGYWLDIPRNEWPLPGIGINLQNGVWLTEIESQIISRIVNPTMPLPT
;
A
#
# COMPACT_ATOMS: atom_id res chain seq x y z
N MET A 1 16.87 -12.55 5.53
CA MET A 1 16.36 -13.13 4.27
C MET A 1 15.99 -11.97 3.36
N GLU A 2 16.55 -11.97 2.15
CA GLU A 2 16.46 -10.89 1.17
C GLU A 2 15.00 -10.56 0.83
N GLY A 3 14.57 -9.35 1.19
CA GLY A 3 13.35 -8.77 0.65
C GLY A 3 13.61 -8.39 -0.79
N VAL A 4 13.03 -9.15 -1.73
CA VAL A 4 13.01 -8.78 -3.14
C VAL A 4 12.05 -7.61 -3.31
N ALA A 5 12.57 -6.39 -3.15
CA ALA A 5 11.91 -5.19 -3.64
C ALA A 5 11.90 -5.25 -5.16
N ILE A 6 10.75 -5.53 -5.77
CA ILE A 6 10.57 -5.39 -7.21
C ILE A 6 10.52 -3.88 -7.50
N LYS A 7 11.71 -3.28 -7.66
CA LYS A 7 11.87 -1.88 -8.05
C LYS A 7 11.59 -1.77 -9.55
N GLY A 8 10.31 -1.67 -9.91
CA GLY A 8 9.88 -1.31 -11.26
C GLY A 8 10.21 0.15 -11.55
N ARG A 9 11.48 0.46 -11.81
CA ARG A 9 11.90 1.80 -12.26
C ARG A 9 11.57 1.95 -13.75
N LEU A 10 10.32 2.29 -14.07
CA LEU A 10 10.00 2.93 -15.35
C LEU A 10 10.11 4.44 -15.16
N GLY A 11 11.35 4.94 -15.20
CA GLY A 11 11.57 6.33 -15.54
C GLY A 11 11.09 6.54 -16.97
N ARG A 12 9.94 7.17 -17.13
CA ARG A 12 9.50 7.66 -18.44
C ARG A 12 8.99 9.07 -18.28
N GLN A 13 9.76 9.99 -18.85
CA GLN A 13 9.39 11.35 -19.15
C GLN A 13 7.95 11.36 -19.69
N VAL A 14 7.04 12.01 -18.96
CA VAL A 14 5.69 12.28 -19.43
C VAL A 14 5.82 13.32 -20.53
N ASN A 15 6.01 12.85 -21.76
CA ASN A 15 5.70 13.67 -22.91
C ASN A 15 4.18 13.89 -22.84
N MET A 16 3.77 15.08 -22.36
CA MET A 16 2.48 15.66 -22.71
C MET A 16 2.48 15.89 -24.22
N ALA A 17 2.29 14.80 -24.98
CA ALA A 17 1.83 14.91 -26.33
C ALA A 17 0.37 15.39 -26.22
N THR A 18 0.16 16.67 -26.48
CA THR A 18 -1.13 17.16 -26.96
C THR A 18 -1.50 16.30 -28.16
N ALA A 19 -2.25 15.24 -27.91
CA ALA A 19 -2.81 14.42 -28.97
C ALA A 19 -3.66 15.36 -29.84
N PRO A 20 -3.51 15.32 -31.18
CA PRO A 20 -4.30 16.17 -32.03
C PRO A 20 -5.78 15.85 -31.82
N ILE A 21 -6.63 16.87 -31.96
CA ILE A 21 -8.09 16.78 -32.00
C ILE A 21 -8.47 15.96 -33.25
N GLY A 22 -8.35 14.64 -33.14
CA GLY A 22 -8.69 13.66 -34.15
C GLY A 22 -9.92 12.89 -33.68
N GLY A 23 -11.09 13.49 -33.87
CA GLY A 23 -12.41 12.85 -33.92
C GLY A 23 -12.63 11.64 -33.02
N SER A 24 -12.63 11.85 -31.69
CA SER A 24 -13.20 10.83 -30.81
C SER A 24 -14.64 10.55 -31.23
N ARG A 25 -14.94 9.28 -31.55
CA ARG A 25 -16.32 8.83 -31.78
C ARG A 25 -17.10 8.69 -30.47
N LEU A 26 -16.48 9.03 -29.34
CA LEU A 26 -17.14 9.01 -28.04
C LEU A 26 -17.96 10.30 -27.86
N PRO A 27 -19.21 10.16 -27.38
CA PRO A 27 -20.04 11.30 -27.02
C PRO A 27 -19.39 12.15 -25.92
N VAL A 28 -19.71 13.45 -25.92
CA VAL A 28 -19.32 14.35 -24.84
C VAL A 28 -20.03 13.94 -23.54
N PRO A 29 -19.34 13.85 -22.40
CA PRO A 29 -20.00 13.60 -21.12
C PRO A 29 -20.92 14.76 -20.75
N VAL A 30 -22.13 14.44 -20.28
CA VAL A 30 -23.11 15.40 -19.81
C VAL A 30 -23.33 15.25 -18.30
N PRO A 31 -23.54 16.36 -17.56
CA PRO A 31 -23.81 16.28 -16.13
C PRO A 31 -25.18 15.63 -15.88
N ARG A 32 -25.26 14.77 -14.86
CA ARG A 32 -26.48 14.10 -14.43
C ARG A 32 -26.38 13.74 -12.95
N ASP A 33 -27.24 14.30 -12.09
CA ASP A 33 -27.32 13.93 -10.67
C ASP A 33 -25.95 13.94 -9.92
N GLY A 34 -25.11 14.95 -10.17
CA GLY A 34 -23.80 15.08 -9.54
C GLY A 34 -22.70 14.15 -10.09
N VAL A 35 -22.96 13.49 -11.22
CA VAL A 35 -21.99 12.66 -11.95
C VAL A 35 -22.01 12.96 -13.45
N TRP A 36 -21.17 12.27 -14.21
CA TRP A 36 -21.07 12.43 -15.65
C TRP A 36 -21.68 11.24 -16.38
N ALA A 37 -22.44 11.48 -17.43
CA ALA A 37 -23.01 10.43 -18.27
C ALA A 37 -22.50 10.57 -19.72
N VAL A 38 -22.01 9.48 -20.29
CA VAL A 38 -21.67 9.39 -21.71
C VAL A 38 -22.78 8.58 -22.38
N LEU A 39 -23.64 9.25 -23.15
CA LEU A 39 -24.87 8.67 -23.69
C LEU A 39 -24.67 8.12 -25.10
N GLY A 40 -25.22 6.94 -25.37
CA GLY A 40 -25.20 6.30 -26.68
C GLY A 40 -24.39 5.01 -26.72
N THR A 41 -24.63 4.21 -27.74
CA THR A 41 -24.10 2.82 -27.84
C THR A 41 -22.58 2.75 -27.92
N THR A 42 -21.92 3.80 -28.45
CA THR A 42 -20.46 3.88 -28.51
C THR A 42 -19.82 4.05 -27.13
N ALA A 43 -20.55 4.55 -26.14
CA ALA A 43 -20.08 4.71 -24.76
C ALA A 43 -19.76 3.37 -24.09
N ASN A 44 -20.47 2.29 -24.46
CA ASN A 44 -20.25 0.94 -23.91
C ASN A 44 -18.81 0.44 -24.11
N ARG A 45 -18.11 0.96 -25.13
CA ARG A 45 -16.70 0.64 -25.38
C ARG A 45 -15.78 1.04 -24.23
N LEU A 46 -16.14 2.07 -23.46
CA LEU A 46 -15.41 2.48 -22.26
C LEU A 46 -15.43 1.36 -21.22
N TRP A 47 -16.61 0.82 -20.92
CA TRP A 47 -16.75 -0.31 -20.01
C TRP A 47 -16.08 -1.59 -20.55
N GLU A 48 -16.31 -1.93 -21.83
CA GLU A 48 -15.77 -3.16 -22.43
C GLU A 48 -14.25 -3.23 -22.47
N ARG A 49 -13.57 -2.09 -22.66
CA ARG A 49 -12.11 -2.02 -22.86
C ARG A 49 -11.31 -1.63 -21.63
N GLY A 50 -11.94 -1.11 -20.59
CA GLY A 50 -11.20 -0.67 -19.39
C GLY A 50 -12.02 -0.54 -18.13
N CYS A 51 -13.28 -1.01 -18.15
CA CYS A 51 -14.18 -0.96 -17.00
C CYS A 51 -14.32 0.45 -16.39
N PHE A 52 -14.31 1.46 -17.26
CA PHE A 52 -14.61 2.85 -16.88
C PHE A 52 -16.08 2.95 -16.51
N GLY A 53 -16.36 3.55 -15.35
CA GLY A 53 -17.70 3.90 -14.96
C GLY A 53 -18.57 2.74 -14.54
N ARG A 54 -19.88 3.00 -14.59
CA ARG A 54 -20.94 2.02 -14.39
C ARG A 54 -21.88 2.05 -15.59
N PRO A 55 -22.19 0.90 -16.22
CA PRO A 55 -23.23 0.83 -17.24
C PRO A 55 -24.59 1.29 -16.72
N ILE A 56 -25.26 2.14 -17.49
CA ILE A 56 -26.64 2.61 -17.29
C ILE A 56 -27.46 2.33 -18.54
N ARG A 57 -28.79 2.48 -18.47
CA ARG A 57 -29.71 2.13 -19.56
C ARG A 57 -29.30 2.69 -20.92
N ASP A 58 -28.88 3.95 -20.95
CA ASP A 58 -28.62 4.71 -22.19
C ASP A 58 -27.13 5.06 -22.38
N GLY A 59 -26.20 4.44 -21.65
CA GLY A 59 -24.78 4.77 -21.73
C GLY A 59 -23.93 4.30 -20.55
N ILE A 60 -22.87 5.06 -20.25
CA ILE A 60 -21.98 4.83 -19.10
C ILE A 60 -22.02 6.05 -18.18
N ARG A 61 -22.17 5.81 -16.88
CA ARG A 61 -21.95 6.81 -15.82
C ARG A 61 -20.49 6.81 -15.42
N LEU A 62 -19.85 7.97 -15.35
CA LEU A 62 -18.45 8.17 -14.96
C LEU A 62 -18.38 9.11 -13.75
N THR A 63 -17.32 8.94 -13.00
CA THR A 63 -16.91 9.83 -11.90
C THR A 63 -16.00 10.92 -12.47
N THR A 64 -15.77 12.01 -11.74
CA THR A 64 -14.92 13.12 -12.25
C THR A 64 -13.52 12.63 -12.60
N ALA A 65 -12.91 11.78 -11.76
CA ALA A 65 -11.62 11.15 -12.03
C ALA A 65 -11.65 10.26 -13.29
N GLU A 66 -12.74 9.51 -13.49
CA GLU A 66 -12.86 8.66 -14.66
C GLU A 66 -13.09 9.43 -15.96
N VAL A 67 -13.71 10.62 -15.93
CA VAL A 67 -13.79 11.51 -17.10
C VAL A 67 -12.39 11.92 -17.53
N LEU A 68 -11.55 12.38 -16.60
CA LEU A 68 -10.18 12.80 -16.90
C LEU A 68 -9.30 11.62 -17.35
N ASN A 69 -9.39 10.48 -16.67
CA ASN A 69 -8.67 9.26 -17.04
C ASN A 69 -9.12 8.71 -18.42
N ALA A 70 -10.42 8.75 -18.73
CA ALA A 70 -10.92 8.35 -20.05
C ALA A 70 -10.53 9.33 -21.15
N HIS A 71 -10.44 10.63 -20.83
CA HIS A 71 -9.89 11.63 -21.75
C HIS A 71 -8.45 11.28 -22.13
N ARG A 72 -7.59 11.03 -21.13
CA ARG A 72 -6.17 10.67 -21.32
C ARG A 72 -5.98 9.33 -22.04
N LEU A 73 -6.68 8.27 -21.61
CA LEU A 73 -6.42 6.90 -22.08
C LEU A 73 -7.26 6.46 -23.27
N ARG A 74 -8.38 7.12 -23.56
CA ARG A 74 -9.35 6.70 -24.59
C ARG A 74 -9.80 7.85 -25.51
N GLY A 75 -9.30 9.06 -25.29
CA GLY A 75 -9.66 10.24 -26.09
C GLY A 75 -11.10 10.67 -25.90
N LEU A 76 -11.73 10.40 -24.75
CA LEU A 76 -13.05 10.98 -24.43
C LEU A 76 -12.95 12.51 -24.47
N PRO A 77 -13.77 13.25 -25.21
CA PRO A 77 -13.76 14.71 -25.14
C PRO A 77 -14.12 15.17 -23.72
N LEU A 78 -13.50 16.27 -23.27
CA LEU A 78 -13.93 16.92 -22.04
C LEU A 78 -15.32 17.54 -22.22
N PRO A 79 -16.11 17.71 -21.14
CA PRO A 79 -17.45 18.28 -21.23
C PRO A 79 -17.52 19.65 -21.93
N HIS A 80 -16.57 20.53 -21.63
CA HIS A 80 -16.40 21.84 -22.26
C HIS A 80 -14.99 22.38 -21.99
N ASP A 81 -14.64 23.46 -22.70
CA ASP A 81 -13.41 24.21 -22.42
C ASP A 81 -13.47 24.81 -21.01
N GLY A 82 -12.35 24.75 -20.29
CA GLY A 82 -12.27 25.22 -18.90
C GLY A 82 -12.85 24.26 -17.85
N TRP A 83 -13.44 23.12 -18.26
CA TRP A 83 -14.04 22.14 -17.34
C TRP A 83 -13.15 21.74 -16.18
N LEU A 84 -11.87 21.45 -16.44
CA LEU A 84 -10.94 21.04 -15.39
C LEU A 84 -10.78 22.12 -14.30
N ALA A 85 -10.69 23.39 -14.69
CA ALA A 85 -10.55 24.49 -13.75
C ALA A 85 -11.82 24.69 -12.90
N GLU A 86 -12.99 24.37 -13.45
CA GLU A 86 -14.28 24.44 -12.76
C GLU A 86 -14.45 23.32 -11.73
N VAL A 87 -14.05 22.08 -12.05
CA VAL A 87 -14.28 20.93 -11.16
C VAL A 87 -13.22 20.77 -10.06
N LEU A 88 -12.02 21.32 -10.24
CA LEU A 88 -10.91 21.16 -9.29
C LEU A 88 -11.21 21.69 -7.88
N PRO A 89 -11.86 22.85 -7.69
CA PRO A 89 -12.24 23.33 -6.35
C PRO A 89 -13.10 22.33 -5.56
N ASP A 90 -14.01 21.62 -6.24
CA ASP A 90 -14.92 20.64 -5.63
C ASP A 90 -14.28 19.24 -5.52
N HIS A 91 -13.26 18.98 -6.33
CA HIS A 91 -12.53 17.71 -6.38
C HIS A 91 -11.02 17.93 -6.29
N PRO A 92 -10.49 18.35 -5.12
CA PRO A 92 -9.08 18.70 -4.97
C PRO A 92 -8.12 17.52 -5.19
N ASP A 93 -8.61 16.29 -5.03
CA ASP A 93 -7.85 15.05 -5.24
C ASP A 93 -7.87 14.56 -6.70
N LEU A 94 -8.63 15.21 -7.59
CA LEU A 94 -8.90 14.75 -8.95
C LEU A 94 -7.63 14.38 -9.74
N LEU A 95 -6.59 15.21 -9.63
CA LEU A 95 -5.34 14.95 -10.33
C LEU A 95 -4.64 13.69 -9.80
N PHE A 96 -4.59 13.52 -8.48
CA PHE A 96 -3.99 12.36 -7.83
C PHE A 96 -4.78 11.08 -8.13
N GLU A 97 -6.10 11.12 -8.01
CA GLU A 97 -6.98 10.01 -8.39
C GLU A 97 -6.80 9.60 -9.85
N CYS A 98 -6.61 10.57 -10.74
CA CYS A 98 -6.34 10.30 -12.14
C CYS A 98 -4.97 9.63 -12.35
N GLU A 99 -3.92 10.04 -11.64
CA GLU A 99 -2.61 9.36 -11.70
C GLU A 99 -2.70 7.91 -11.19
N VAL A 100 -3.44 7.67 -10.11
CA VAL A 100 -3.74 6.32 -9.59
C VAL A 100 -4.45 5.50 -10.66
N LEU A 101 -5.51 6.03 -11.28
CA LEU A 101 -6.22 5.34 -12.38
C LEU A 101 -5.31 5.10 -13.59
N ASP A 102 -4.48 6.07 -13.98
CA ASP A 102 -3.57 5.98 -15.12
C ASP A 102 -2.56 4.85 -14.86
N SER A 103 -1.92 4.82 -13.69
CA SER A 103 -0.94 3.78 -13.32
C SER A 103 -1.52 2.36 -13.38
N LEU A 104 -2.79 2.20 -12.99
CA LEU A 104 -3.47 0.91 -12.95
C LEU A 104 -4.04 0.51 -14.32
N ARG A 105 -4.71 1.43 -15.02
CA ARG A 105 -5.43 1.13 -16.28
C ARG A 105 -4.54 1.16 -17.51
N PHE A 106 -3.41 1.89 -17.49
CA PHE A 106 -2.44 1.91 -18.59
C PHE A 106 -1.89 0.51 -18.97
N PRO A 107 -1.45 -0.35 -18.02
CA PRO A 107 -1.05 -1.74 -18.33
C PRO A 107 -2.21 -2.66 -18.76
N GLY A 108 -3.46 -2.17 -18.68
CA GLY A 108 -4.66 -2.88 -19.10
C GLY A 108 -5.39 -3.61 -17.98
N GLU A 109 -5.01 -3.40 -16.72
CA GLU A 109 -5.79 -3.88 -15.58
C GLU A 109 -7.17 -3.25 -15.56
N LYS A 110 -8.13 -3.96 -14.99
CA LYS A 110 -9.52 -3.52 -14.90
C LYS A 110 -9.79 -3.03 -13.50
N VAL A 111 -10.10 -1.75 -13.37
CA VAL A 111 -10.34 -1.09 -12.08
C VAL A 111 -11.76 -0.55 -12.07
N VAL A 112 -12.54 -0.91 -11.05
CA VAL A 112 -13.88 -0.37 -10.82
C VAL A 112 -13.88 0.32 -9.47
N LEU A 113 -14.17 1.63 -9.47
CA LEU A 113 -14.24 2.44 -8.25
C LEU A 113 -15.40 2.00 -7.35
N ALA A 114 -15.24 2.14 -6.04
CA ALA A 114 -16.23 1.75 -5.03
C ALA A 114 -17.63 2.31 -5.35
N GLU A 115 -17.70 3.58 -5.73
CA GLU A 115 -18.94 4.28 -6.11
C GLU A 115 -19.64 3.73 -7.36
N ASN A 116 -18.90 3.01 -8.22
CA ASN A 116 -19.41 2.39 -9.44
C ASN A 116 -19.72 0.91 -9.27
N LEU A 117 -19.42 0.32 -8.11
CA LEU A 117 -19.72 -1.09 -7.87
C LEU A 117 -21.22 -1.35 -7.90
N ASN A 118 -21.58 -2.55 -8.35
CA ASN A 118 -22.92 -3.07 -8.17
C ASN A 118 -23.10 -3.54 -6.71
N ALA A 119 -24.35 -3.75 -6.29
CA ALA A 119 -24.65 -4.13 -4.90
C ALA A 119 -23.97 -5.44 -4.48
N ALA A 120 -23.78 -6.40 -5.38
CA ALA A 120 -23.13 -7.67 -5.07
C ALA A 120 -21.64 -7.48 -4.72
N ASN A 121 -20.92 -6.68 -5.52
CA ASN A 121 -19.50 -6.40 -5.30
C ASN A 121 -19.27 -5.42 -4.14
N ALA A 122 -20.21 -4.50 -3.91
CA ALA A 122 -20.12 -3.52 -2.84
C ALA A 122 -20.18 -4.15 -1.43
N VAL A 123 -20.91 -5.25 -1.27
CA VAL A 123 -21.01 -5.97 0.03
C VAL A 123 -19.66 -6.58 0.45
N LEU A 124 -18.79 -6.88 -0.52
CA LEU A 124 -17.51 -7.53 -0.26
C LEU A 124 -16.37 -6.54 -0.02
N LEU A 125 -16.57 -5.25 -0.29
CA LEU A 125 -15.53 -4.22 -0.23
C LEU A 125 -15.34 -3.72 1.22
N ASP A 126 -14.10 -3.65 1.70
CA ASP A 126 -13.82 -2.91 2.94
C ASP A 126 -14.12 -1.42 2.73
N SER A 127 -14.77 -0.77 3.70
CA SER A 127 -15.18 0.63 3.56
C SER A 127 -14.02 1.61 3.36
N ARG A 128 -12.78 1.20 3.66
CA ARG A 128 -11.55 2.00 3.46
C ARG A 128 -10.93 1.79 2.07
N SER A 129 -11.48 0.88 1.27
CA SER A 129 -11.04 0.63 -0.10
C SER A 129 -11.68 1.61 -1.06
N TRP A 130 -10.87 2.16 -1.95
CA TRP A 130 -11.28 3.10 -2.99
C TRP A 130 -11.76 2.38 -4.26
N ALA A 131 -11.21 1.21 -4.58
CA ALA A 131 -11.57 0.47 -5.79
C ALA A 131 -11.31 -1.04 -5.69
N LEU A 132 -11.90 -1.78 -6.61
CA LEU A 132 -11.59 -3.19 -6.88
C LEU A 132 -10.80 -3.31 -8.18
N ARG A 133 -9.83 -4.24 -8.20
CA ARG A 133 -9.04 -4.56 -9.39
C ARG A 133 -9.19 -6.01 -9.82
N TRP A 134 -9.32 -6.20 -11.12
CA TRP A 134 -9.27 -7.48 -11.81
C TRP A 134 -8.08 -7.52 -12.75
N SER A 135 -7.58 -8.73 -12.98
CA SER A 135 -6.57 -8.97 -14.01
C SER A 135 -7.06 -8.51 -15.39
N ARG A 136 -6.15 -8.00 -16.21
CA ARG A 136 -6.43 -7.57 -17.59
C ARG A 136 -7.22 -8.58 -18.42
N ASN A 137 -7.05 -9.89 -18.17
CA ASN A 137 -7.63 -10.97 -18.99
C ASN A 137 -9.06 -11.38 -18.61
N VAL A 138 -9.60 -10.95 -17.46
CA VAL A 138 -10.92 -11.39 -16.97
C VAL A 138 -11.90 -10.23 -16.92
N LYS A 139 -13.19 -10.42 -17.23
CA LYS A 139 -14.17 -9.32 -17.05
C LYS A 139 -14.68 -9.35 -15.61
N PRO A 140 -15.01 -8.18 -15.01
CA PRO A 140 -15.52 -8.14 -13.63
C PRO A 140 -16.79 -8.96 -13.35
N ARG A 141 -17.57 -9.26 -14.40
CA ARG A 141 -18.77 -10.11 -14.28
C ARG A 141 -18.48 -11.62 -14.30
N ASP A 142 -17.29 -12.00 -14.77
CA ASP A 142 -16.92 -13.39 -15.06
C ASP A 142 -15.93 -13.93 -14.00
N ALA A 143 -15.48 -13.10 -13.05
CA ALA A 143 -14.51 -13.46 -12.01
C ALA A 143 -14.61 -12.52 -10.79
N GLU A 144 -14.18 -13.02 -9.63
CA GLU A 144 -14.00 -12.23 -8.42
C GLU A 144 -12.82 -11.23 -8.57
N PRO A 145 -12.86 -10.08 -7.87
CA PRO A 145 -11.75 -9.14 -7.83
C PRO A 145 -10.49 -9.79 -7.24
N LEU A 146 -9.33 -9.44 -7.79
CA LEU A 146 -8.04 -9.93 -7.31
C LEU A 146 -7.51 -9.09 -6.14
N ALA A 147 -7.78 -7.79 -6.16
CA ALA A 147 -7.24 -6.85 -5.20
C ALA A 147 -8.26 -5.78 -4.80
N GLU A 148 -8.09 -5.27 -3.58
CA GLU A 148 -8.69 -4.02 -3.13
C GLU A 148 -7.62 -2.93 -3.12
N ILE A 149 -8.00 -1.76 -3.61
CA ILE A 149 -7.11 -0.63 -3.77
C ILE A 149 -7.44 0.40 -2.69
N ARG A 150 -6.41 0.86 -2.01
CA ARG A 150 -6.40 2.11 -1.25
C ARG A 150 -5.29 2.99 -1.80
N TRP A 151 -5.46 4.30 -1.77
CA TRP A 151 -4.39 5.22 -2.17
C TRP A 151 -4.25 6.36 -1.16
N MET A 152 -3.07 6.98 -1.16
CA MET A 152 -2.75 8.15 -0.34
C MET A 152 -1.66 9.00 -1.01
N ARG A 153 -1.53 10.26 -0.58
CA ARG A 153 -0.44 11.13 -1.00
C ARG A 153 0.82 10.79 -0.20
N GLY A 154 1.99 11.01 -0.79
CA GLY A 154 3.28 10.80 -0.11
C GLY A 154 3.48 11.69 1.13
N SER A 155 2.77 12.81 1.19
CA SER A 155 2.75 13.75 2.31
C SER A 155 1.70 13.43 3.38
N ASP A 156 0.82 12.45 3.16
CA ASP A 156 -0.20 12.07 4.13
C ASP A 156 0.42 11.35 5.34
N GLN A 157 -0.12 11.62 6.53
CA GLN A 157 0.25 10.84 7.73
C GLN A 157 -0.30 9.41 7.62
N ILE A 158 0.54 8.43 7.95
CA ILE A 158 0.14 7.02 7.93
C ILE A 158 -0.55 6.66 9.25
N ASP A 159 -1.85 6.34 9.16
CA ASP A 159 -2.57 5.63 10.21
C ASP A 159 -2.23 4.13 10.15
N TRP A 160 -1.21 3.73 10.91
CA TRP A 160 -0.76 2.33 10.98
C TRP A 160 -1.84 1.37 11.49
N GLY A 161 -2.70 1.82 12.42
CA GLY A 161 -3.78 1.00 12.97
C GLY A 161 -4.83 0.70 11.90
N GLY A 162 -5.33 1.75 11.24
CA GLY A 162 -6.29 1.61 10.15
C GLY A 162 -5.72 0.88 8.92
N LEU A 163 -4.43 1.04 8.62
CA LEU A 163 -3.76 0.29 7.54
C LEU A 163 -3.65 -1.20 7.88
N SER A 164 -3.30 -1.54 9.12
CA SER A 164 -3.22 -2.93 9.59
C SER A 164 -4.57 -3.62 9.57
N GLU A 165 -5.62 -2.95 10.07
CA GLU A 165 -6.99 -3.48 10.08
C GLU A 165 -7.51 -3.71 8.67
N TRP A 166 -7.36 -2.71 7.79
CA TRP A 166 -7.71 -2.84 6.38
C TRP A 166 -6.98 -4.01 5.71
N THR A 167 -5.65 -4.10 5.92
CA THR A 167 -4.84 -5.20 5.37
C THR A 167 -5.37 -6.56 5.83
N SER A 168 -5.68 -6.70 7.13
CA SER A 168 -6.25 -7.93 7.70
C SER A 168 -7.60 -8.29 7.06
N ASN A 169 -8.51 -7.32 6.96
CA ASN A 169 -9.85 -7.53 6.40
C ASN A 169 -9.81 -7.95 4.94
N VAL A 170 -9.01 -7.27 4.12
CA VAL A 170 -8.85 -7.58 2.69
C VAL A 170 -8.25 -8.98 2.50
N GLN A 171 -7.22 -9.34 3.28
CA GLN A 171 -6.61 -10.67 3.23
C GLN A 171 -7.57 -11.77 3.70
N ALA A 172 -8.36 -11.52 4.75
CA ALA A 172 -9.41 -12.44 5.21
C ALA A 172 -10.50 -12.65 4.14
N GLY A 173 -10.76 -11.62 3.33
CA GLY A 173 -11.62 -11.69 2.13
C GLY A 173 -10.99 -12.38 0.93
N GLY A 174 -9.76 -12.91 1.04
CA GLY A 174 -9.06 -13.62 -0.02
C GLY A 174 -8.49 -12.73 -1.14
N ARG A 175 -8.39 -11.42 -0.90
CA ARG A 175 -7.91 -10.43 -1.88
C ARG A 175 -6.55 -9.87 -1.50
N ILE A 176 -5.89 -9.25 -2.47
CA ILE A 176 -4.61 -8.57 -2.24
C ILE A 176 -4.90 -7.11 -1.82
N PRO A 177 -4.46 -6.66 -0.64
CA PRO A 177 -4.49 -5.24 -0.29
C PRO A 177 -3.36 -4.51 -1.02
N GLU A 178 -3.74 -3.64 -1.95
CA GLU A 178 -2.81 -2.82 -2.73
C GLU A 178 -2.90 -1.35 -2.30
N LEU A 179 -1.81 -0.84 -1.74
CA LEU A 179 -1.67 0.56 -1.36
C LEU A 179 -0.92 1.31 -2.46
N LEU A 180 -1.53 2.34 -3.03
CA LEU A 180 -0.89 3.23 -3.99
C LEU A 180 -0.50 4.53 -3.30
N ILE A 181 0.75 4.94 -3.48
CA ILE A 181 1.26 6.21 -2.96
C ILE A 181 1.59 7.11 -4.14
N VAL A 182 1.03 8.31 -4.16
CA VAL A 182 1.33 9.34 -5.16
C VAL A 182 2.24 10.41 -4.55
N ASP A 183 3.42 10.61 -5.11
CA ASP A 183 4.35 11.65 -4.66
C ASP A 183 4.01 13.04 -5.23
N ASP A 184 4.72 14.07 -4.76
CA ASP A 184 4.53 15.46 -5.18
C ASP A 184 4.95 15.71 -6.65
N GLU A 185 5.69 14.79 -7.26
CA GLU A 185 6.05 14.79 -8.69
C GLU A 185 5.01 14.02 -9.54
N HIS A 186 3.87 13.64 -8.96
CA HIS A 186 2.82 12.82 -9.57
C HIS A 186 3.28 11.40 -9.97
N GLY A 187 4.38 10.91 -9.38
CA GLY A 187 4.82 9.53 -9.48
C GLY A 187 3.95 8.60 -8.62
N VAL A 188 3.56 7.45 -9.16
CA VAL A 188 2.74 6.45 -8.44
C VAL A 188 3.54 5.19 -8.16
N VAL A 189 3.53 4.75 -6.90
CA VAL A 189 4.13 3.48 -6.47
C VAL A 189 3.07 2.59 -5.85
N THR A 190 3.01 1.33 -6.29
CA THR A 190 2.12 0.32 -5.72
C THR A 190 2.87 -0.59 -4.74
N TYR A 191 2.32 -0.71 -3.53
CA TYR A 191 2.74 -1.64 -2.50
C TYR A 191 1.69 -2.73 -2.32
N ARG A 192 2.15 -3.94 -1.98
CA ARG A 192 1.28 -5.00 -1.47
C ARG A 192 1.47 -5.09 0.02
N CYS A 193 0.38 -4.92 0.76
CA CYS A 193 0.41 -5.02 2.20
C CYS A 193 0.21 -6.49 2.61
N ALA A 194 0.87 -6.91 3.69
CA ALA A 194 0.66 -8.21 4.30
C ALA A 194 1.01 -8.12 5.77
N LEU A 195 0.21 -8.80 6.60
CA LEU A 195 0.62 -9.07 7.98
C LEU A 195 1.56 -10.27 7.99
N HIS A 196 2.68 -10.11 8.67
CA HIS A 196 3.67 -11.15 8.84
C HIS A 196 3.75 -11.55 10.31
N ASP A 197 3.90 -12.85 10.54
CA ASP A 197 4.23 -13.41 11.84
C ASP A 197 5.71 -13.84 11.80
N PRO A 198 6.65 -12.94 12.13
CA PRO A 198 8.07 -13.22 12.00
C PRO A 198 8.49 -14.28 13.02
N VAL A 199 8.75 -15.49 12.52
CA VAL A 199 9.33 -16.59 13.30
C VAL A 199 10.76 -16.87 12.86
N GLY A 200 11.62 -17.16 13.82
CA GLY A 200 13.02 -17.48 13.59
C GLY A 200 13.47 -18.71 14.39
N PRO A 201 14.61 -19.31 14.03
CA PRO A 201 15.15 -20.49 14.73
C PRO A 201 15.84 -20.13 16.05
N LEU A 202 16.00 -18.84 16.35
CA LEU A 202 16.68 -18.39 17.57
C LEU A 202 15.81 -18.67 18.79
N THR A 203 16.45 -19.16 19.83
CA THR A 203 15.82 -19.38 21.14
C THR A 203 15.27 -18.08 21.70
N ASP A 204 14.02 -18.11 22.17
CA ASP A 204 13.43 -16.98 22.91
C ASP A 204 14.25 -16.74 24.19
N PRO A 205 14.94 -15.58 24.33
CA PRO A 205 15.81 -15.32 25.47
C PRO A 205 15.05 -15.22 26.80
N PHE A 206 13.73 -14.98 26.76
CA PHE A 206 12.90 -14.88 27.97
C PHE A 206 12.39 -16.23 28.45
N ARG A 207 12.21 -17.20 27.55
CA ARG A 207 11.58 -18.50 27.86
C ARG A 207 12.49 -19.71 27.67
N GLY A 208 13.40 -19.67 26.70
CA GLY A 208 14.19 -20.83 26.26
C GLY A 208 15.54 -20.99 26.95
N LEU A 209 15.98 -20.02 27.76
CA LEU A 209 17.23 -20.14 28.52
C LEU A 209 17.08 -21.02 29.76
N ASN A 210 18.00 -21.95 29.94
CA ASN A 210 18.12 -22.78 31.13
C ASN A 210 18.75 -22.00 32.31
N ASN A 211 18.76 -22.61 33.49
CA ASN A 211 19.24 -21.94 34.72
C ASN A 211 20.74 -21.61 34.69
N ASP A 212 21.55 -22.42 34.01
CA ASP A 212 23.00 -22.18 33.94
C ASP A 212 23.31 -21.06 32.96
N GLU A 213 22.65 -21.02 31.81
CA GLU A 213 22.74 -19.88 30.86
C GLU A 213 22.30 -18.57 31.52
N ARG A 214 21.23 -18.59 32.30
CA ARG A 214 20.77 -17.40 33.05
C ARG A 214 21.78 -16.93 34.09
N ARG A 215 22.47 -17.86 34.77
CA ARG A 215 23.55 -17.52 35.72
C ARG A 215 24.74 -16.89 35.00
N VAL A 216 25.13 -17.43 33.84
CA VAL A 216 26.20 -16.86 33.00
C VAL A 216 25.87 -15.42 32.62
N ILE A 217 24.66 -15.16 32.11
CA ILE A 217 24.21 -13.81 31.77
C ILE A 217 24.21 -12.90 33.00
N SER A 218 23.65 -13.36 34.13
CA SER A 218 23.57 -12.56 35.36
C SER A 218 24.95 -12.19 35.90
N HIS A 219 25.92 -13.09 35.81
CA HIS A 219 27.28 -12.84 36.25
C HIS A 219 27.96 -11.80 35.35
N ALA A 220 27.91 -12.01 34.03
CA ALA A 220 28.46 -11.07 33.05
C ALA A 220 27.83 -9.67 33.19
N TRP A 221 26.51 -9.61 33.35
CA TRP A 221 25.78 -8.35 33.55
C TRP A 221 26.17 -7.62 34.83
N GLY A 222 26.35 -8.36 35.94
CA GLY A 222 26.78 -7.79 37.22
C GLY A 222 28.18 -7.18 37.21
N GLN A 223 29.00 -7.53 36.22
CA GLN A 223 30.35 -6.99 36.00
C GLN A 223 30.43 -6.09 34.76
N SER A 224 29.29 -5.74 34.18
CA SER A 224 29.22 -4.91 32.99
C SER A 224 29.86 -3.54 33.23
N LYS A 225 30.46 -3.00 32.16
CA LYS A 225 31.03 -1.65 32.14
C LYS A 225 30.20 -0.79 31.21
N GLU A 226 29.66 0.29 31.73
CA GLU A 226 28.97 1.28 30.92
C GLU A 226 29.95 1.94 29.92
N THR A 227 29.45 2.17 28.72
CA THR A 227 30.16 2.83 27.61
C THR A 227 29.21 3.81 26.94
N ASP A 228 29.72 4.69 26.09
CA ASP A 228 28.86 5.54 25.27
C ASP A 228 27.97 4.66 24.35
N GLY A 229 26.65 4.76 24.51
CA GLY A 229 25.66 4.02 23.74
C GLY A 229 25.44 2.54 24.11
N GLY A 230 25.96 2.06 25.25
CA GLY A 230 25.78 0.66 25.64
C GLY A 230 26.62 0.14 26.80
N TYR A 231 26.76 -1.18 26.89
CA TYR A 231 27.48 -1.87 27.97
C TYR A 231 28.44 -2.91 27.41
N TRP A 232 29.67 -2.95 27.92
CA TRP A 232 30.63 -4.01 27.63
C TRP A 232 30.61 -5.07 28.72
N LEU A 233 30.49 -6.33 28.32
CA LEU A 233 30.51 -7.50 29.17
C LEU A 233 31.84 -8.23 29.00
N ASP A 234 32.54 -8.50 30.10
CA ASP A 234 33.77 -9.30 30.12
C ASP A 234 33.44 -10.79 30.04
N ILE A 235 32.91 -11.22 28.90
CA ILE A 235 32.55 -12.62 28.63
C ILE A 235 32.97 -13.04 27.22
N PRO A 236 33.71 -14.14 27.07
CA PRO A 236 34.05 -14.70 25.77
C PRO A 236 32.80 -15.06 24.95
N ARG A 237 32.84 -14.83 23.63
CA ARG A 237 31.71 -15.09 22.74
C ARG A 237 31.23 -16.55 22.72
N ASN A 238 32.12 -17.51 22.96
CA ASN A 238 31.78 -18.94 23.05
C ASN A 238 31.06 -19.31 24.34
N GLU A 239 31.11 -18.46 25.37
CA GLU A 239 30.42 -18.63 26.65
C GLU A 239 29.11 -17.82 26.69
N TRP A 240 28.95 -16.85 25.81
CA TRP A 240 27.73 -16.05 25.69
C TRP A 240 26.57 -16.85 25.10
N PRO A 241 25.48 -17.09 25.85
CA PRO A 241 24.40 -18.00 25.44
C PRO A 241 23.43 -17.39 24.43
N LEU A 242 23.59 -16.12 24.05
CA LEU A 242 22.66 -15.39 23.18
C LEU A 242 23.33 -14.99 21.86
N PRO A 243 23.40 -15.90 20.86
CA PRO A 243 24.18 -15.68 19.65
C PRO A 243 23.66 -14.52 18.77
N GLY A 244 22.39 -14.13 18.91
CA GLY A 244 21.80 -13.01 18.17
C GLY A 244 21.89 -11.65 18.86
N ILE A 245 22.47 -11.58 20.07
CA ILE A 245 22.53 -10.36 20.88
C ILE A 245 23.99 -10.00 21.14
N GLY A 246 24.35 -8.75 20.85
CA GLY A 246 25.65 -8.17 21.13
C GLY A 246 26.72 -8.42 20.06
N ILE A 247 27.68 -7.50 20.03
CA ILE A 247 28.84 -7.48 19.15
C ILE A 247 30.06 -8.00 19.92
N ASN A 248 30.81 -8.94 19.33
CA ASN A 248 32.06 -9.39 19.94
C ASN A 248 33.15 -8.31 19.78
N LEU A 249 33.66 -7.76 20.88
CA LEU A 249 34.68 -6.72 20.91
C LEU A 249 35.68 -6.98 22.04
N GLN A 250 36.97 -6.98 21.71
CA GLN A 250 38.08 -7.12 22.68
C GLN A 250 37.91 -8.32 23.63
N ASN A 251 37.55 -9.49 23.09
CA ASN A 251 37.25 -10.73 23.82
C ASN A 251 36.04 -10.67 24.77
N GLY A 252 35.26 -9.59 24.73
CA GLY A 252 33.99 -9.44 25.43
C GLY A 252 32.80 -9.32 24.48
N VAL A 253 31.62 -9.14 25.05
CA VAL A 253 30.39 -8.86 24.30
C VAL A 253 29.94 -7.45 24.63
N TRP A 254 29.87 -6.59 23.62
CA TRP A 254 29.31 -5.26 23.73
C TRP A 254 27.83 -5.27 23.33
N LEU A 255 26.99 -4.68 24.17
CA LEU A 255 25.56 -4.57 24.00
C LEU A 255 25.19 -3.12 23.74
N THR A 256 24.31 -2.88 22.78
CA THR A 256 23.62 -1.58 22.64
C THR A 256 22.71 -1.31 23.84
N GLU A 257 22.23 -0.08 23.99
CA GLU A 257 21.21 0.28 25.01
C GLU A 257 19.96 -0.62 24.95
N ILE A 258 19.42 -0.87 23.76
CA ILE A 258 18.22 -1.71 23.57
C ILE A 258 18.49 -3.16 23.98
N GLU A 259 19.62 -3.73 23.55
CA GLU A 259 20.02 -5.08 23.95
C GLU A 259 20.25 -5.19 25.46
N SER A 260 20.78 -4.13 26.08
CA SER A 260 21.01 -4.07 27.52
C SER A 260 19.70 -4.05 28.31
N GLN A 261 18.65 -3.42 27.78
CA GLN A 261 17.30 -3.53 28.36
C GLN A 261 16.75 -4.97 28.28
N ILE A 262 17.01 -5.68 27.18
CA ILE A 262 16.67 -7.10 27.06
C ILE A 262 17.42 -7.93 28.11
N ILE A 263 18.74 -7.77 28.20
CA ILE A 263 19.58 -8.52 29.14
C ILE A 263 19.23 -8.23 30.60
N SER A 264 19.08 -6.95 30.95
CA SER A 264 18.71 -6.55 32.31
C SER A 264 17.36 -7.15 32.73
N ARG A 265 16.42 -7.34 31.79
CA ARG A 265 15.13 -8.01 32.04
C ARG A 265 15.25 -9.53 32.19
N ILE A 266 16.17 -10.17 31.47
CA ILE A 266 16.48 -11.60 31.68
C ILE A 266 17.01 -11.82 33.10
N VAL A 267 17.85 -10.90 33.58
CA VAL A 267 18.45 -10.94 34.92
C VAL A 267 17.43 -10.56 36.01
N ASN A 268 16.61 -9.53 35.78
CA ASN A 268 15.59 -9.03 36.70
C ASN A 268 14.19 -9.06 36.03
N PRO A 269 13.45 -10.18 36.15
CA PRO A 269 12.17 -10.36 35.47
C PRO A 269 11.05 -9.38 35.88
N THR A 270 11.22 -8.69 37.02
CA THR A 270 10.25 -7.73 37.57
C THR A 270 10.38 -6.32 36.98
N MET A 271 11.34 -6.06 36.08
CA MET A 271 11.48 -4.76 35.43
C MET A 271 10.36 -4.50 34.41
N PRO A 272 9.88 -3.25 34.29
CA PRO A 272 8.86 -2.89 33.29
C PRO A 272 9.36 -3.16 31.86
N LEU A 273 8.41 -3.44 30.96
CA LEU A 273 8.67 -3.64 29.54
C LEU A 273 9.36 -2.39 28.94
N PRO A 274 10.39 -2.55 28.09
CA PRO A 274 10.92 -1.43 27.32
C PRO A 274 9.82 -0.86 26.43
N THR A 275 9.62 0.46 26.51
CA THR A 275 8.68 1.25 25.70
C THR A 275 9.22 1.51 24.31
#